data_AF-A0A356MRG3-F1
#
_entry.id   AF-A0A356MRG3-F1
#
_cell.length_a   1.000
_cell.length_b   1.000
_cell.length_c   1.000
_cell.angle_alpha   90.00
_cell.angle_beta   90.00
_cell.angle_gamma   90.00
#
_symmetry.space_group_name_H-M   'P 1'
#
loop_
_entity.id
_entity.type
_entity.pdbx_description
1 polymer ?
#
loop_
_entity_poly.entity_id
_entity_poly.type
_entity_poly.pdbx_seq_one_letter_code
_entity_poly.pdbx_strand_id
1 'polypeptide(L)'
;MVVSNAIANAQDTWSGEVIFDVNPMHVRAGQWDYIPHTITYKTDGKDWCIQEEGTSFERIWFGEHEAKAYRILFHFLGHAVELEEACGSKETAVFNWGAIPCPWIADAHLGLMVEDGPVSYILEERSSRSVKRSEWRSKDFDKPKGYEPIDRAGLAALLQSLGQPQN
;
A
#
# COMPACT_ATOMS: atom_id res chain seq x y z
N MET A 1 -24.51 8.37 42.16
CA MET A 1 -24.31 6.96 41.75
C MET A 1 -24.11 6.98 40.25
N VAL A 2 -22.92 6.57 39.82
CA VAL A 2 -22.45 6.53 38.42
C VAL A 2 -23.13 5.37 37.71
N VAL A 3 -23.59 5.55 36.46
CA VAL A 3 -23.21 4.69 35.33
C VAL A 3 -23.29 5.52 34.05
N SER A 4 -22.12 5.97 33.58
CA SER A 4 -21.92 6.45 32.22
C SER A 4 -21.92 5.25 31.28
N ASN A 5 -22.95 5.08 30.46
CA ASN A 5 -22.86 4.23 29.28
C ASN A 5 -22.55 5.10 28.06
N ALA A 6 -21.28 5.49 27.95
CA ALA A 6 -20.73 5.85 26.66
C ALA A 6 -20.63 4.55 25.85
N ILE A 7 -21.68 4.24 25.08
CA ILE A 7 -21.56 3.30 23.98
C ILE A 7 -20.68 4.01 22.96
N ALA A 8 -19.38 3.75 23.02
CA ALA A 8 -18.47 4.10 21.95
C ALA A 8 -18.99 3.36 20.71
N ASN A 9 -19.53 4.12 19.76
CA ASN A 9 -19.78 3.64 18.41
C ASN A 9 -18.41 3.25 17.82
N ALA A 10 -18.01 1.99 18.03
CA ALA A 10 -17.12 1.34 17.10
C ALA A 10 -17.91 1.25 15.79
N GLN A 11 -17.71 2.23 14.90
CA GLN A 11 -17.95 1.98 13.49
C GLN A 11 -17.16 0.70 13.18
N ASP A 12 -17.88 -0.35 12.81
CA ASP A 12 -17.33 -1.66 12.54
C ASP A 12 -16.49 -1.53 11.27
N THR A 13 -15.22 -1.12 11.43
CA THR A 13 -14.32 -0.90 10.31
C THR A 13 -14.08 -2.26 9.65
N TRP A 14 -14.42 -2.32 8.35
CA TRP A 14 -14.36 -3.55 7.58
C TRP A 14 -12.96 -4.18 7.67
N SER A 15 -12.95 -5.50 7.75
CA SER A 15 -11.74 -6.32 7.80
C SER A 15 -11.83 -7.36 6.68
N GLY A 16 -10.77 -7.47 5.89
CA GLY A 16 -10.75 -8.36 4.75
C GLY A 16 -9.62 -8.12 3.77
N GLU A 17 -9.78 -8.73 2.61
CA GLU A 17 -8.82 -8.72 1.51
C GLU A 17 -9.53 -8.29 0.21
N VAL A 18 -8.85 -7.47 -0.58
CA VAL A 18 -9.30 -7.04 -1.91
C VAL A 18 -8.16 -7.26 -2.90
N ILE A 19 -8.48 -7.83 -4.05
CA ILE A 19 -7.54 -8.08 -5.14
C ILE A 19 -7.93 -7.16 -6.29
N PHE A 20 -6.94 -6.45 -6.83
CA PHE A 20 -7.09 -5.52 -7.93
C PHE A 20 -6.25 -5.93 -9.14
N ASP A 21 -6.84 -5.78 -10.33
CA ASP A 21 -6.11 -5.65 -11.58
C ASP A 21 -5.56 -4.23 -11.74
N VAL A 22 -4.37 -4.09 -12.28
CA VAL A 22 -3.69 -2.79 -12.44
C VAL A 22 -3.69 -2.36 -13.89
N ASN A 23 -4.27 -1.19 -14.16
CA ASN A 23 -4.30 -0.58 -15.48
C ASN A 23 -3.45 0.69 -15.50
N PRO A 24 -2.28 0.67 -16.17
CA PRO A 24 -1.41 1.83 -16.16
C PRO A 24 -1.97 2.98 -17.02
N MET A 25 -1.87 4.21 -16.53
CA MET A 25 -2.39 5.38 -17.24
C MET A 25 -1.37 6.02 -18.20
N HIS A 26 -0.07 6.00 -17.84
CA HIS A 26 0.98 6.67 -18.61
C HIS A 26 2.32 5.92 -18.50
N VAL A 27 2.51 4.86 -19.30
CA VAL A 27 3.78 4.10 -19.28
C VAL A 27 4.74 4.61 -20.34
N ARG A 28 5.93 5.07 -19.93
CA ARG A 28 7.07 5.20 -20.85
C ARG A 28 7.79 3.86 -20.96
N ALA A 29 8.32 3.53 -22.13
CA ALA A 29 9.14 2.33 -22.31
C ALA A 29 10.28 2.29 -21.26
N GLY A 30 10.41 1.19 -20.52
CA GLY A 30 11.34 1.04 -19.39
C GLY A 30 10.74 1.25 -17.99
N GLN A 31 9.51 1.76 -17.87
CA GLN A 31 8.79 1.84 -16.58
C GLN A 31 7.91 0.62 -16.30
N TRP A 32 7.72 -0.27 -17.28
CA TRP A 32 6.87 -1.46 -17.15
C TRP A 32 7.31 -2.37 -16.00
N ASP A 33 8.62 -2.53 -15.79
CA ASP A 33 9.19 -3.41 -14.76
C ASP A 33 8.90 -2.94 -13.31
N TYR A 34 8.41 -1.70 -13.16
CA TYR A 34 8.09 -1.05 -11.89
C TYR A 34 6.57 -1.03 -11.60
N ILE A 35 5.72 -1.25 -12.60
CA ILE A 35 4.27 -1.20 -12.42
C ILE A 35 3.75 -2.61 -12.13
N PRO A 36 3.05 -2.83 -11.01
CA PRO A 36 2.46 -4.14 -10.72
C PRO A 36 1.37 -4.50 -11.73
N HIS A 37 1.16 -5.79 -11.94
CA HIS A 37 0.01 -6.30 -12.68
C HIS A 37 -1.19 -6.54 -11.76
N THR A 38 -0.92 -6.87 -10.50
CA THR A 38 -1.95 -7.19 -9.52
C THR A 38 -1.54 -6.64 -8.16
N ILE A 39 -2.54 -6.15 -7.42
CA ILE A 39 -2.37 -5.67 -6.05
C ILE A 39 -3.31 -6.44 -5.13
N THR A 40 -2.77 -6.93 -4.03
CA THR A 40 -3.55 -7.46 -2.91
C THR A 40 -3.53 -6.47 -1.75
N TYR A 41 -4.69 -5.92 -1.41
CA TYR A 41 -4.91 -5.08 -0.24
C TYR A 41 -5.54 -5.89 0.89
N LYS A 42 -4.97 -5.78 2.09
CA LYS A 42 -5.47 -6.39 3.31
C LYS A 42 -5.63 -5.32 4.36
N THR A 43 -6.72 -5.39 5.13
CA THR A 43 -6.89 -4.55 6.31
C THR A 43 -7.67 -5.29 7.38
N ASP A 44 -7.34 -5.02 8.65
CA ASP A 44 -8.17 -5.43 9.78
C ASP A 44 -9.16 -4.33 10.22
N GLY A 45 -9.22 -3.24 9.45
CA GLY A 45 -10.00 -2.04 9.75
C GLY A 45 -9.26 -0.99 10.57
N LYS A 46 -8.01 -1.26 10.98
CA LYS A 46 -7.10 -0.32 11.64
C LYS A 46 -5.77 -0.26 10.88
N ASP A 47 -5.13 -1.40 10.73
CA ASP A 47 -3.87 -1.60 10.04
C ASP A 47 -4.16 -2.09 8.61
N TRP A 48 -3.25 -1.78 7.69
CA TRP A 48 -3.36 -2.20 6.30
C TRP A 48 -2.01 -2.63 5.71
N CYS A 49 -2.09 -3.52 4.72
CA CYS A 49 -0.96 -4.07 3.99
C CYS A 49 -1.33 -4.18 2.50
N ILE A 50 -0.40 -3.80 1.62
CA ILE A 50 -0.51 -3.85 0.17
C ILE A 50 0.66 -4.70 -0.34
N GLN A 51 0.34 -5.74 -1.09
CA GLN A 51 1.32 -6.60 -1.73
C GLN A 51 1.16 -6.47 -3.25
N GLU A 52 2.28 -6.21 -3.91
CA GLU A 52 2.34 -6.04 -5.35
C GLU A 52 2.90 -7.30 -6.03
N GLU A 53 2.31 -7.65 -7.17
CA GLU A 53 2.72 -8.79 -7.99
C GLU A 53 2.89 -8.38 -9.46
N GLY A 54 3.80 -9.04 -10.17
CA GLY A 54 4.06 -8.79 -11.59
C GLY A 54 5.17 -7.75 -11.87
N THR A 55 5.84 -7.25 -10.84
CA THR A 55 7.02 -6.37 -10.92
C THR A 55 8.34 -7.16 -10.91
N SER A 56 9.44 -6.52 -11.34
CA SER A 56 10.79 -7.12 -11.30
C SER A 56 11.43 -7.14 -9.90
N PHE A 57 10.79 -6.53 -8.91
CA PHE A 57 11.22 -6.51 -7.51
C PHE A 57 10.02 -6.68 -6.59
N GLU A 58 10.27 -7.20 -5.39
CA GLU A 58 9.23 -7.35 -4.38
C GLU A 58 9.03 -6.02 -3.65
N ARG A 59 7.76 -5.61 -3.53
CA ARG A 59 7.38 -4.42 -2.81
C ARG A 59 6.16 -4.64 -1.94
N ILE A 60 6.26 -4.21 -0.69
CA ILE A 60 5.20 -4.32 0.30
C ILE A 60 4.99 -2.96 0.93
N TRP A 61 3.74 -2.51 1.00
CA TRP A 61 3.38 -1.26 1.64
C TRP A 61 2.54 -1.58 2.85
N PHE A 62 2.71 -0.84 3.94
CA PHE A 62 1.88 -1.03 5.12
C PHE A 62 1.79 0.26 5.93
N GLY A 63 0.74 0.35 6.72
CA GLY A 63 0.49 1.50 7.58
C GLY A 63 -0.78 1.31 8.40
N GLU A 64 -1.14 2.40 9.07
CA GLU A 64 -2.36 2.50 9.84
C GLU A 64 -3.30 3.49 9.13
N HIS A 65 -4.60 3.22 9.17
CA HIS A 65 -5.59 4.22 8.78
C HIS A 65 -5.46 5.45 9.67
N GLU A 66 -5.62 6.64 9.10
CA GLU A 66 -5.47 7.94 9.78
C GLU A 66 -4.06 8.30 10.28
N ALA A 67 -3.06 7.43 10.07
CA ALA A 67 -1.68 7.76 10.39
C ALA A 67 -1.13 8.86 9.47
N LYS A 68 -0.10 9.57 9.97
CA LYS A 68 0.58 10.63 9.21
C LYS A 68 1.65 10.10 8.26
N ALA A 69 1.96 8.82 8.35
CA ALA A 69 3.00 8.18 7.56
C ALA A 69 2.66 6.72 7.30
N TYR A 70 3.24 6.18 6.23
CA TYR A 70 3.21 4.78 5.86
C TYR A 70 4.61 4.34 5.43
N ARG A 71 4.79 3.03 5.26
CA ARG A 71 6.09 2.45 4.92
C ARG A 71 6.00 1.64 3.65
N ILE A 72 7.08 1.68 2.88
CA ILE A 72 7.27 0.89 1.68
C ILE A 72 8.57 0.10 1.83
N LEU A 73 8.47 -1.21 1.70
CA LEU A 73 9.61 -2.11 1.70
C LEU A 73 9.95 -2.46 0.27
N PHE A 74 11.23 -2.31 -0.06
CA PHE A 74 11.76 -2.72 -1.35
C PHE A 74 12.74 -3.85 -1.13
N HIS A 75 12.57 -4.93 -1.90
CA HIS A 75 13.50 -6.04 -1.92
C HIS A 75 13.92 -6.33 -3.37
N PHE A 76 15.19 -6.03 -3.68
CA PHE A 76 15.76 -6.19 -5.01
C PHE A 76 17.27 -6.39 -4.95
N LEU A 77 17.82 -7.24 -5.82
CA LEU A 77 19.27 -7.38 -6.05
C LEU A 77 20.13 -7.48 -4.77
N GLY A 78 19.63 -8.17 -3.75
CA GLY A 78 20.33 -8.34 -2.47
C GLY A 78 20.18 -7.18 -1.47
N HIS A 79 19.44 -6.14 -1.83
CA HIS A 79 19.07 -5.03 -0.95
C HIS A 79 17.67 -5.23 -0.39
N ALA A 80 17.51 -4.98 0.92
CA ALA A 80 16.22 -4.91 1.60
C ALA A 80 16.16 -3.56 2.33
N VAL A 81 15.39 -2.62 1.79
CA VAL A 81 15.34 -1.24 2.30
C VAL A 81 13.91 -0.79 2.59
N GLU A 82 13.77 0.07 3.59
CA GLU A 82 12.50 0.64 4.06
C GLU A 82 12.48 2.14 3.80
N LEU A 83 11.49 2.61 3.06
CA LEU A 83 11.19 4.02 2.87
C LEU A 83 9.96 4.39 3.68
N GLU A 84 10.08 5.40 4.53
CA GLU A 84 8.93 6.01 5.21
C GLU A 84 8.42 7.21 4.40
N GLU A 85 7.11 7.24 4.18
CA GLU A 85 6.41 8.20 3.34
C GLU A 85 5.31 8.90 4.13
N ALA A 86 5.07 10.18 3.82
CA ALA A 86 4.03 10.95 4.49
C ALA A 86 2.65 10.66 3.86
N CYS A 87 1.63 10.48 4.71
CA CYS A 87 0.25 10.51 4.26
C CYS A 87 -0.18 11.96 3.99
N GLY A 88 -0.63 12.24 2.77
CA GLY A 88 -1.30 13.50 2.47
C GLY A 88 -2.68 13.55 3.13
N SER A 89 -3.11 14.73 3.56
CA SER A 89 -4.49 14.96 4.01
C SER A 89 -5.42 14.97 2.79
N LYS A 90 -5.81 13.79 2.32
CA LYS A 90 -6.83 13.63 1.26
C LYS A 90 -8.05 12.89 1.83
N GLU A 91 -9.22 13.27 1.32
CA GLU A 91 -10.50 12.73 1.73
C GLU A 91 -10.57 11.23 1.40
N THR A 92 -10.88 10.41 2.41
CA THR A 92 -10.89 8.96 2.27
C THR A 92 -12.24 8.55 1.69
N ALA A 93 -12.27 8.24 0.40
CA ALA A 93 -13.44 7.56 -0.16
C ALA A 93 -13.63 6.23 0.56
N VAL A 94 -14.89 5.90 0.87
CA VAL A 94 -15.27 4.66 1.53
C VAL A 94 -15.91 3.75 0.50
N PHE A 95 -15.32 2.59 0.32
CA PHE A 95 -15.84 1.52 -0.53
C PHE A 95 -16.65 0.53 0.32
N ASN A 96 -17.31 -0.43 -0.33
CA ASN A 96 -18.04 -1.50 0.39
C ASN A 96 -17.11 -2.35 1.28
N TRP A 97 -15.81 -2.35 0.99
CA TRP A 97 -14.74 -2.97 1.76
C TRP A 97 -13.99 -1.97 2.66
N GLY A 98 -14.58 -0.81 2.97
CA GLY A 98 -14.07 0.15 3.94
C GLY A 98 -13.18 1.25 3.37
N ALA A 99 -12.32 1.79 4.22
CA ALA A 99 -11.45 2.93 3.90
C ALA A 99 -10.29 2.50 2.99
N ILE A 100 -9.92 3.40 2.07
CA ILE A 100 -8.70 3.25 1.27
C ILE A 100 -7.47 3.67 2.09
N PRO A 101 -6.31 3.03 1.87
CA PRO A 101 -5.06 3.46 2.47
C PRO A 101 -4.65 4.84 1.92
N CYS A 102 -3.98 5.65 2.74
CA CYS A 102 -3.61 7.03 2.40
C CYS A 102 -2.79 7.24 1.09
N PRO A 103 -1.96 6.29 0.59
CA PRO A 103 -1.32 6.46 -0.72
C PRO A 103 -2.30 6.40 -1.90
N TRP A 104 -3.53 5.92 -1.69
CA TRP A 104 -4.51 5.78 -2.76
C TRP A 104 -5.39 7.03 -2.88
N ILE A 105 -5.81 7.29 -4.11
CA ILE A 105 -6.62 8.44 -4.47
C ILE A 105 -7.90 7.91 -5.09
N ALA A 106 -9.04 8.33 -4.56
CA ALA A 106 -10.32 8.10 -5.22
C ALA A 106 -10.68 9.32 -6.07
N ASP A 107 -10.90 9.08 -7.35
CA ASP A 107 -11.35 10.07 -8.33
C ASP A 107 -12.75 9.70 -8.84
N ALA A 108 -13.64 10.69 -8.94
CA ALA A 108 -15.02 10.46 -9.32
C ALA A 108 -15.21 9.93 -10.76
N HIS A 109 -14.23 10.13 -11.64
CA HIS A 109 -14.28 9.73 -13.05
C HIS A 109 -13.41 8.51 -13.35
N LEU A 110 -12.28 8.37 -12.66
CA LEU A 110 -11.30 7.32 -12.91
C LEU A 110 -11.39 6.16 -11.91
N GLY A 111 -12.16 6.31 -10.83
CA GLY A 111 -12.24 5.31 -9.77
C GLY A 111 -11.03 5.39 -8.84
N LEU A 112 -10.42 4.24 -8.55
CA LEU A 112 -9.32 4.15 -7.59
C LEU A 112 -7.97 4.24 -8.31
N MET A 113 -7.13 5.19 -7.91
CA MET A 113 -5.86 5.50 -8.54
C MET A 113 -4.72 5.48 -7.51
N VAL A 114 -3.53 5.09 -7.96
CA VAL A 114 -2.29 5.18 -7.18
C VAL A 114 -1.29 6.07 -7.91
N GLU A 115 -0.71 7.02 -7.16
CA GLU A 115 0.43 7.81 -7.58
C GLU A 115 1.69 7.29 -6.88
N ASP A 116 2.63 6.79 -7.66
CA ASP A 116 3.84 6.14 -7.16
C ASP A 116 5.06 6.71 -7.88
N GLY A 117 5.61 7.78 -7.31
CA GLY A 117 6.73 8.51 -7.90
C GLY A 117 6.40 9.00 -9.32
N PRO A 118 7.11 8.52 -10.37
CA PRO A 118 6.89 8.97 -11.74
C PRO A 118 5.77 8.19 -12.48
N VAL A 119 5.12 7.20 -11.85
CA VAL A 119 4.07 6.40 -12.47
C VAL A 119 2.72 6.61 -11.80
N SER A 120 1.67 6.41 -12.58
CA SER A 120 0.29 6.40 -12.09
C SER A 120 -0.50 5.30 -12.77
N TYR A 121 -1.33 4.62 -12.00
CA TYR A 121 -2.15 3.50 -12.46
C TYR A 121 -3.50 3.45 -11.75
N ILE A 122 -4.49 2.89 -12.44
CA ILE A 122 -5.86 2.67 -11.96
C ILE A 122 -5.95 1.25 -11.42
N LEU A 123 -6.73 1.09 -10.35
CA LEU A 123 -7.05 -0.19 -9.74
C LEU A 123 -8.48 -0.60 -10.11
N GLU A 124 -8.62 -1.77 -10.73
CA GLU A 124 -9.91 -2.39 -11.01
C GLU A 124 -10.13 -3.54 -10.04
N GLU A 125 -11.19 -3.47 -9.22
CA GLU A 125 -11.50 -4.53 -8.26
C GLU A 125 -11.82 -5.83 -8.99
N ARG A 126 -10.97 -6.84 -8.77
CA ARG A 126 -11.19 -8.20 -9.26
C ARG A 126 -12.08 -9.00 -8.31
N SER A 127 -11.80 -8.90 -7.00
CA SER A 127 -12.58 -9.58 -5.96
C SER A 127 -12.31 -8.99 -4.58
N SER A 128 -13.30 -9.05 -3.70
CA SER A 128 -13.15 -8.75 -2.27
C SER A 128 -13.74 -9.86 -1.41
N ARG A 129 -13.17 -10.05 -0.21
CA ARG A 129 -13.68 -10.98 0.80
C ARG A 129 -13.48 -10.44 2.21
N SER A 130 -14.49 -10.61 3.06
CA SER A 130 -14.35 -10.32 4.49
C SER A 130 -13.53 -11.40 5.19
N VAL A 131 -12.69 -10.96 6.13
CA VAL A 131 -11.87 -11.83 6.99
C VAL A 131 -12.08 -11.36 8.43
N LYS A 132 -12.36 -12.28 9.34
CA LYS A 132 -12.51 -11.90 10.76
C LYS A 132 -11.16 -11.44 11.30
N ARG A 133 -11.15 -10.42 12.14
CA ARG A 133 -9.90 -9.90 12.74
C ARG A 133 -9.08 -10.97 13.46
N SER A 134 -9.75 -11.94 14.09
CA SER A 134 -9.11 -13.07 14.78
C SER A 134 -8.41 -14.06 13.85
N GLU A 135 -8.69 -14.02 12.55
CA GLU A 135 -8.07 -14.90 11.55
C GLU A 135 -6.77 -14.33 11.00
N TRP A 136 -6.52 -13.03 11.18
CA TRP A 136 -5.24 -12.42 10.86
C TRP A 136 -4.14 -12.89 11.80
N ARG A 137 -2.95 -13.10 11.23
CA ARG A 137 -1.72 -13.34 11.98
C ARG A 137 -1.02 -12.00 12.17
N SER A 138 -0.24 -11.86 13.24
CA SER A 138 0.49 -10.61 13.49
C SER A 138 1.35 -10.19 12.29
N LYS A 139 2.00 -11.17 11.65
CA LYS A 139 2.81 -10.99 10.44
C LYS A 139 2.08 -10.43 9.21
N ASP A 140 0.75 -10.41 9.20
CA ASP A 140 -0.01 -9.92 8.04
C ASP A 140 0.04 -8.38 7.96
N PHE A 141 0.34 -7.71 9.07
CA PHE A 141 0.47 -6.24 9.17
C PHE A 141 1.81 -5.78 9.79
N ASP A 142 2.53 -6.67 10.48
CA ASP A 142 3.85 -6.35 11.06
C ASP A 142 4.93 -6.20 9.97
N LYS A 143 5.82 -5.21 10.14
CA LYS A 143 7.04 -5.08 9.31
C LYS A 143 7.93 -6.33 9.44
N PRO A 144 8.28 -7.01 8.33
CA PRO A 144 9.30 -8.04 8.34
C PRO A 144 10.67 -7.51 8.80
N LYS A 145 11.48 -8.38 9.40
CA LYS A 145 12.83 -8.02 9.85
C LYS A 145 13.80 -7.95 8.67
N GLY A 146 14.89 -7.20 8.83
CA GLY A 146 16.00 -7.16 7.86
C GLY A 146 15.96 -6.03 6.84
N TYR A 147 14.99 -5.11 6.95
CA TYR A 147 14.93 -3.92 6.10
C TYR A 147 15.65 -2.75 6.76
N GLU A 148 16.58 -2.15 6.03
CA GLU A 148 17.35 -0.98 6.47
C GLU A 148 16.64 0.32 6.07
N PRO A 149 16.47 1.30 6.98
CA PRO A 149 15.86 2.57 6.64
C PRO A 149 16.64 3.33 5.56
N ILE A 150 15.92 3.91 4.61
CA ILE A 150 16.47 4.74 3.54
C ILE A 150 15.57 5.95 3.30
N ASP A 151 16.14 7.08 2.88
CA ASP A 151 15.36 8.22 2.40
C ASP A 151 15.14 8.15 0.88
N ARG A 152 14.26 9.01 0.34
CA ARG A 152 13.96 9.05 -1.10
C ARG A 152 15.20 9.27 -1.96
N ALA A 153 16.17 10.07 -1.50
CA ALA A 153 17.37 10.38 -2.25
C ALA A 153 18.32 9.18 -2.31
N GLY A 154 18.49 8.48 -1.19
CA GLY A 154 19.24 7.24 -1.08
C GLY A 154 18.63 6.13 -1.92
N LEU A 155 17.29 5.98 -1.91
CA LEU A 155 16.61 5.01 -2.75
C LEU A 155 16.82 5.32 -4.24
N ALA A 156 16.69 6.59 -4.65
CA ALA A 156 16.95 6.99 -6.03
C ALA A 156 18.40 6.71 -6.45
N ALA A 157 19.38 7.02 -5.60
CA ALA A 157 20.79 6.74 -5.85
C ALA A 157 21.06 5.23 -5.94
N LEU A 158 20.44 4.44 -5.07
CA LEU A 158 20.55 2.98 -5.07
C LEU A 158 20.02 2.41 -6.40
N LEU A 159 18.80 2.78 -6.79
CA LEU A 159 18.19 2.34 -8.05
C LEU A 159 19.01 2.78 -9.29
N GLN A 160 19.57 3.99 -9.27
CA GLN A 160 20.45 4.46 -10.35
C GLN A 160 21.74 3.67 -10.46
N SER A 161 22.38 3.32 -9.33
CA SER A 161 23.64 2.57 -9.34
C SER A 161 23.48 1.16 -9.94
N LEU A 162 22.28 0.58 -9.84
CA LEU A 162 21.93 -0.72 -10.41
C LEU A 162 21.66 -0.67 -11.92
N GLY A 163 21.25 0.49 -12.43
CA GLY A 163 20.98 0.69 -13.86
C GLY A 163 22.22 1.00 -14.71
N GLN A 164 23.39 1.18 -14.08
CA GLN A 164 24.64 1.41 -14.82
C GLN A 164 25.34 0.07 -15.10
N PRO A 165 25.72 -0.22 -16.36
CA PRO A 165 26.55 -1.38 -16.65
C PRO A 165 27.88 -1.25 -15.88
N GLN A 166 28.21 -2.27 -15.09
CA GLN A 166 29.54 -2.39 -14.50
C GLN A 166 30.54 -2.53 -15.65
N ASN A 167 31.34 -1.50 -15.89
CA ASN A 167 32.47 -1.54 -16.81
C ASN A 167 33.64 -2.30 -16.18
#